data_AF-A0A317YKT1-F1
#
_entry.id   AF-A0A317YKT1-F1
#
_cell.length_a   1.000
_cell.length_b   1.000
_cell.length_c   1.000
_cell.angle_alpha   90.00
_cell.angle_beta   90.00
_cell.angle_gamma   90.00
#
_symmetry.space_group_name_H-M   'P 1'
#
loop_
_entity.id
_entity.type
_entity.pdbx_description
1 polymer ?
#
loop_
_entity_poly.entity_id
_entity_poly.type
_entity_poly.pdbx_seq_one_letter_code
_entity_poly.pdbx_strand_id
1 'polypeptide(L)'
;HHFDTPEVLHKDGDFLNRKTIDYFVDYAEYCFKEFPEVKYWTTFNEIGPIGDGQYLVGKFPPGIKYDFEKVFQSHHNIMVAHARAVKLFKDGGYQGEIGVVH
;
A
#
# COMPACT_ATOMS: atom_id res chain seq x y z
N HIS A 1 3.60 2.98 -4.23
CA HIS A 1 2.19 2.86 -4.65
C HIS A 1 1.55 4.23 -4.60
N HIS A 2 0.87 4.61 -5.69
CA HIS A 2 0.30 5.94 -5.86
C HIS A 2 -1.09 5.84 -6.49
N PHE A 3 -2.00 5.17 -5.77
CA PHE A 3 -3.43 5.05 -6.09
C PHE A 3 -3.72 4.20 -7.33
N ASP A 4 -2.86 3.24 -7.60
CA ASP A 4 -2.80 2.51 -8.88
C ASP A 4 -2.70 0.99 -8.68
N THR A 5 -3.39 0.45 -7.66
CA THR A 5 -3.47 -1.00 -7.47
C THR A 5 -3.94 -1.66 -8.78
N PRO A 6 -3.25 -2.71 -9.28
CA PRO A 6 -3.68 -3.43 -10.48
C PRO A 6 -5.16 -3.83 -10.40
N GLU A 7 -5.91 -3.62 -11.48
CA GLU A 7 -7.38 -3.71 -11.47
C GLU A 7 -7.89 -5.06 -10.94
N VAL A 8 -7.19 -6.16 -11.24
CA VAL A 8 -7.55 -7.50 -10.77
C VAL A 8 -7.53 -7.58 -9.24
N LEU A 9 -6.51 -6.99 -8.60
CA LEU A 9 -6.38 -6.95 -7.14
C LEU A 9 -7.35 -5.93 -6.52
N HIS A 10 -7.53 -4.78 -7.17
CA HIS A 10 -8.47 -3.76 -6.72
C HIS A 10 -9.92 -4.30 -6.73
N LYS A 11 -10.32 -5.02 -7.78
CA LYS A 11 -11.62 -5.69 -7.88
C LYS A 11 -11.80 -6.80 -6.85
N ASP A 12 -10.72 -7.47 -6.44
CA ASP A 12 -10.71 -8.48 -5.36
C ASP A 12 -10.68 -7.86 -3.95
N GLY A 13 -11.07 -6.58 -3.82
CA GLY A 13 -11.21 -5.89 -2.54
C GLY A 13 -10.05 -4.98 -2.16
N ASP A 14 -9.09 -4.76 -3.06
CA ASP A 14 -7.94 -3.87 -2.83
C ASP A 14 -7.24 -4.22 -1.51
N PHE A 15 -6.83 -3.25 -0.69
CA PHE A 15 -6.20 -3.52 0.60
C PHE A 15 -7.18 -3.95 1.70
N LEU A 16 -8.50 -4.04 1.45
CA LEU A 16 -9.40 -4.74 2.37
C LEU A 16 -9.15 -6.26 2.34
N ASN A 17 -8.68 -6.78 1.22
CA ASN A 17 -8.26 -8.16 1.08
C ASN A 17 -6.79 -8.32 1.55
N ARG A 18 -6.59 -9.16 2.57
CA ARG A 18 -5.24 -9.37 3.14
C ARG A 18 -4.25 -9.99 2.16
N LYS A 19 -4.71 -10.68 1.10
CA LYS A 19 -3.81 -11.20 0.05
C LYS A 19 -3.08 -10.08 -0.70
N THR A 20 -3.72 -8.92 -0.87
CA THR A 20 -3.10 -7.74 -1.50
C THR A 20 -1.88 -7.24 -0.73
N ILE A 21 -1.86 -7.45 0.60
CA ILE A 21 -0.69 -7.15 1.43
C ILE A 21 0.50 -8.01 1.01
N ASP A 22 0.28 -9.32 0.81
CA ASP A 22 1.34 -10.24 0.38
C ASP A 22 1.86 -9.87 -1.01
N TYR A 23 0.96 -9.62 -1.97
CA TYR A 23 1.36 -9.18 -3.31
C TYR A 23 2.13 -7.85 -3.31
N PHE A 24 1.77 -6.90 -2.44
CA PHE A 24 2.51 -5.66 -2.29
C PHE A 24 3.92 -5.90 -1.73
N VAL A 25 4.06 -6.80 -0.76
CA VAL A 25 5.37 -7.14 -0.18
C VAL A 25 6.26 -7.82 -1.22
N ASP A 26 5.71 -8.73 -2.02
CA ASP A 26 6.44 -9.39 -3.11
C ASP A 26 6.88 -8.37 -4.19
N TYR A 27 5.99 -7.44 -4.56
CA TYR A 27 6.31 -6.34 -5.46
C TYR A 27 7.43 -5.45 -4.91
N ALA A 28 7.34 -5.06 -3.63
CA ALA A 28 8.35 -4.24 -2.99
C ALA A 28 9.72 -4.95 -2.96
N GLU A 29 9.74 -6.25 -2.62
CA GLU A 29 10.97 -7.04 -2.63
C GLU A 29 11.59 -7.10 -4.04
N TYR A 30 10.78 -7.36 -5.07
CA TYR A 30 11.26 -7.34 -6.45
C TYR A 30 11.93 -6.01 -6.78
N CYS A 31 11.27 -4.88 -6.46
CA CYS A 31 11.83 -3.55 -6.70
C CYS A 31 13.14 -3.30 -5.94
N PHE A 32 13.24 -3.72 -4.67
CA PHE A 32 14.47 -3.54 -3.89
C PHE A 32 15.65 -4.33 -4.47
N LYS A 33 15.40 -5.51 -5.06
CA LYS A 33 16.41 -6.33 -5.73
C LYS A 33 16.80 -5.76 -7.09
N GLU A 34 15.82 -5.35 -7.87
CA GLU A 34 16.01 -4.97 -9.28
C GLU A 34 16.62 -3.58 -9.45
N PHE A 35 16.35 -2.65 -8.54
CA PHE A 35 16.75 -1.24 -8.66
C PHE A 35 17.76 -0.80 -7.58
N PRO A 36 19.01 -1.33 -7.60
CA PRO A 36 20.02 -1.03 -6.59
C PRO A 36 20.50 0.44 -6.61
N GLU A 37 20.25 1.17 -7.69
CA GLU A 37 20.55 2.60 -7.83
C GLU A 37 19.65 3.50 -6.95
N VAL A 38 18.46 3.03 -6.58
CA VAL A 38 17.50 3.82 -5.79
C VAL A 38 17.92 3.83 -4.32
N LYS A 39 18.14 5.03 -3.77
CA LYS A 39 18.58 5.23 -2.37
C LYS A 39 17.50 5.74 -1.43
N TYR A 40 16.38 6.23 -1.96
CA TYR A 40 15.27 6.77 -1.18
C TYR A 40 13.98 6.13 -1.65
N TRP A 41 13.38 5.34 -0.77
CA TRP A 41 12.19 4.56 -1.04
C TRP A 41 11.00 5.12 -0.26
N THR A 42 9.86 5.18 -0.93
CA THR A 42 8.56 5.41 -0.30
C THR A 42 7.62 4.29 -0.68
N THR A 43 6.96 3.71 0.31
CA THR A 43 6.01 2.60 0.13
C THR A 43 4.68 3.06 -0.46
N PHE A 44 3.96 3.91 0.28
CA PHE A 44 2.67 4.47 -0.08
C PHE A 44 2.70 5.99 -0.04
N ASN A 45 1.94 6.59 -0.94
CA ASN A 45 1.54 7.99 -0.89
C ASN A 45 0.14 8.10 -0.28
N GLU A 46 -0.10 9.05 0.62
CA GLU A 46 -1.43 9.53 1.01
C GLU A 46 -2.45 8.41 1.35
N ILE A 47 -2.16 7.62 2.38
CA ILE A 47 -3.03 6.52 2.84
C ILE A 47 -4.42 7.01 3.23
N GLY A 48 -4.51 8.19 3.86
CA GLY A 48 -5.77 8.81 4.26
C GLY A 48 -6.69 9.09 3.05
N PRO A 49 -6.21 9.81 2.03
CA PRO A 49 -6.95 10.04 0.79
C PRO A 49 -7.40 8.77 0.04
N ILE A 50 -6.65 7.65 0.11
CA ILE A 50 -7.13 6.35 -0.42
C ILE A 50 -8.41 5.93 0.31
N GLY A 51 -8.37 5.82 1.64
CA GLY A 51 -9.52 5.40 2.43
C GLY A 51 -10.72 6.35 2.28
N ASP A 52 -10.46 7.66 2.35
CA ASP A 52 -11.46 8.70 2.16
C ASP A 52 -12.15 8.59 0.78
N GLY A 53 -11.35 8.57 -0.29
CA GLY A 53 -11.86 8.58 -1.65
C GLY A 53 -12.60 7.31 -2.03
N GLN A 54 -12.15 6.14 -1.53
CA GLN A 54 -12.71 4.82 -1.88
C GLN A 54 -13.94 4.45 -1.03
N TYR A 55 -13.99 4.84 0.25
CA TYR A 55 -14.96 4.30 1.22
C TYR A 55 -15.75 5.34 2.03
N LEU A 56 -15.30 6.60 2.10
CA LEU A 56 -16.00 7.66 2.82
C LEU A 56 -16.78 8.59 1.88
N VAL A 57 -16.07 9.30 1.00
CA VAL A 57 -16.63 10.23 0.02
C VAL A 57 -17.11 9.48 -1.23
N GLY A 58 -16.44 8.37 -1.57
CA GLY A 58 -16.80 7.52 -2.72
C GLY A 58 -16.58 8.20 -4.08
N LYS A 59 -15.56 9.05 -4.18
CA LYS A 59 -15.15 9.71 -5.45
C LYS A 59 -14.21 8.85 -6.28
N PHE A 60 -13.54 7.88 -5.68
CA PHE A 60 -12.68 6.90 -6.34
C PHE A 60 -13.36 5.52 -6.31
N PRO A 61 -13.13 4.65 -7.31
CA PRO A 61 -13.56 3.26 -7.25
C PRO A 61 -13.12 2.61 -5.92
N PRO A 62 -13.93 1.74 -5.27
CA PRO A 62 -15.23 1.22 -5.70
C PRO A 62 -16.41 2.19 -5.51
N GLY A 63 -16.18 3.42 -5.05
CA GLY A 63 -17.21 4.44 -4.91
C GLY A 63 -18.13 4.23 -3.70
N ILE A 64 -17.66 3.52 -2.67
CA ILE A 64 -18.41 3.28 -1.44
C ILE A 64 -18.46 4.57 -0.64
N LYS A 65 -19.60 4.83 0.02
CA LYS A 65 -19.83 6.06 0.80
C LYS A 65 -20.17 5.74 2.24
N TYR A 66 -19.67 6.59 3.14
CA TYR A 66 -20.00 6.61 4.57
C TYR A 66 -19.66 5.32 5.34
N ASP A 67 -18.71 4.53 4.83
CA ASP A 67 -18.31 3.25 5.43
C ASP A 67 -17.00 3.40 6.22
N PHE A 68 -17.12 3.92 7.44
CA PHE A 68 -15.96 4.12 8.32
C PHE A 68 -15.23 2.82 8.67
N GLU A 69 -15.94 1.69 8.72
CA GLU A 69 -15.32 0.40 8.98
C GLU A 69 -14.30 0.06 7.88
N LYS A 70 -14.69 0.21 6.61
CA LYS A 70 -13.77 0.01 5.47
C LYS A 70 -12.66 1.04 5.42
N VAL A 71 -12.91 2.30 5.78
CA VAL A 71 -11.85 3.32 5.90
C VAL A 71 -10.76 2.85 6.86
N PHE A 72 -11.12 2.48 8.09
CA PHE A 72 -10.14 2.06 9.09
C PHE A 72 -9.49 0.72 8.75
N GLN A 73 -10.24 -0.22 8.19
CA GLN A 73 -9.70 -1.51 7.77
C GLN A 73 -8.68 -1.37 6.63
N SER A 74 -8.94 -0.47 5.67
CA SER A 74 -8.01 -0.13 4.60
C SER A 74 -6.74 0.53 5.16
N HIS A 75 -6.88 1.57 5.99
CA HIS A 75 -5.74 2.24 6.62
C HIS A 75 -4.87 1.26 7.41
N HIS A 76 -5.49 0.39 8.22
CA HIS A 76 -4.78 -0.62 8.98
C HIS A 76 -3.99 -1.57 8.07
N ASN A 77 -4.63 -2.13 7.05
CA ASN A 77 -4.00 -3.10 6.17
C ASN A 77 -2.89 -2.49 5.31
N ILE A 78 -3.06 -1.25 4.83
CA ILE A 78 -1.99 -0.52 4.11
C ILE A 78 -0.81 -0.26 5.04
N MET A 79 -1.06 0.12 6.30
CA MET A 79 0.03 0.30 7.29
C MET A 79 0.71 -1.02 7.66
N VAL A 80 -0.01 -2.15 7.68
CA VAL A 80 0.60 -3.47 7.83
C VAL A 80 1.49 -3.80 6.62
N ALA A 81 1.03 -3.52 5.40
CA ALA A 81 1.82 -3.71 4.18
C ALA A 81 3.09 -2.85 4.19
N HIS A 82 2.98 -1.59 4.59
CA HIS A 82 4.11 -0.68 4.81
C HIS A 82 5.12 -1.28 5.80
N ALA A 83 4.67 -1.64 7.00
CA ALA A 83 5.55 -2.16 8.05
C ALA A 83 6.26 -3.45 7.62
N ARG A 84 5.56 -4.35 6.92
CA ARG A 84 6.16 -5.58 6.36
C ARG A 84 7.20 -5.28 5.29
N ALA A 85 6.93 -4.35 4.38
CA ALA A 85 7.89 -3.94 3.34
C ALA A 85 9.13 -3.27 3.95
N VAL A 86 8.96 -2.39 4.96
CA VAL A 86 10.10 -1.78 5.69
C VAL A 86 10.92 -2.84 6.41
N LYS A 87 10.26 -3.78 7.11
CA LYS A 87 10.96 -4.88 7.77
C LYS A 87 11.75 -5.71 6.77
N LEU A 88 11.15 -6.09 5.63
CA LEU A 88 11.81 -6.81 4.55
C LEU A 88 13.01 -6.03 4.01
N PHE A 89 12.88 -4.72 3.80
CA PHE A 89 13.97 -3.86 3.34
C PHE A 89 15.17 -3.90 4.32
N LYS A 90 14.90 -3.83 5.63
CA LYS A 90 15.94 -3.84 6.67
C LYS A 90 16.57 -5.22 6.85
N ASP A 91 15.76 -6.26 6.95
CA ASP A 91 16.22 -7.64 7.14
C ASP A 91 17.03 -8.13 5.92
N GLY A 92 16.67 -7.68 4.71
CA GLY A 92 17.38 -7.99 3.47
C GLY A 92 18.70 -7.24 3.27
N GLY A 93 19.06 -6.30 4.16
CA GLY A 93 20.30 -5.54 4.08
C GLY A 93 20.40 -4.59 2.88
N TYR A 94 19.25 -4.22 2.28
CA TYR A 94 19.21 -3.27 1.17
C TYR A 94 19.72 -1.90 1.61
N GLN A 95 20.45 -1.23 0.70
CA GLN A 95 21.12 0.04 0.99
C GLN A 95 20.17 1.22 0.73
N GLY A 96 20.20 2.23 1.61
CA GLY A 96 19.42 3.45 1.48
C GLY A 96 18.40 3.64 2.62
N GLU A 97 17.46 4.55 2.37
CA GLU A 97 16.41 4.95 3.30
C GLU A 97 15.04 4.55 2.75
N ILE A 98 14.11 4.22 3.66
CA ILE A 98 12.76 3.83 3.32
C ILE A 98 11.76 4.47 4.28
N GLY A 99 10.64 4.96 3.75
CA GLY A 99 9.58 5.60 4.51
C GLY A 99 8.19 5.49 3.90
N VAL A 100 7.30 6.37 4.35
CA VAL A 100 5.91 6.51 3.93
C VAL A 100 5.57 8.00 3.84
N VAL A 101 4.71 8.36 2.87
CA VAL A 101 4.19 9.73 2.71
C VAL A 101 2.74 9.74 3.18
N HIS A 102 2.39 10.68 4.04
CA HIS A 102 1.07 10.84 4.63
C HIS A 102 0.37 12.09 4.13
#